data_AF-A0A1M7RAM3-F1
#
_entry.id   AF-A0A1M7RAM3-F1
#
_cell.length_a   1.000
_cell.length_b   1.000
_cell.length_c   1.000
_cell.angle_alpha   90.00
_cell.angle_beta   90.00
_cell.angle_gamma   90.00
#
_symmetry.space_group_name_H-M   'P 1'
#
loop_
_entity.id
_entity.type
_entity.pdbx_description
1 polymer ?
#
loop_
_entity_poly.entity_id
_entity_poly.type
_entity_poly.pdbx_seq_one_letter_code
_entity_poly.pdbx_strand_id
1 'polypeptide(L)'
;MNDQQMFDRNLNIFARIAIWLFKALVYCPLIFTSFYIVFSFMKEETSSLMGLGLVILVSFILYFIVYFLKGVIICLKGNNRILWMLPFIICVAFTCILPVYIVLDPIGNLVKSSSHSQTEHSTIKWIFSIAFGVYVYFRYDFLTNIAPSIAFPAYQAGIDFTTTILKHSYRVKAQKSNESI
;
A
#
# COMPACT_ATOMS: atom_id res chain seq x y z
N MET A 1 29.14 20.85 -24.60
CA MET A 1 28.31 20.21 -23.56
C MET A 1 28.10 18.78 -24.02
N ASN A 2 28.67 17.79 -23.32
CA ASN A 2 28.82 16.41 -23.83
C ASN A 2 27.50 15.64 -23.78
N ASP A 3 27.14 14.95 -24.86
CA ASP A 3 25.90 14.16 -24.98
C ASP A 3 25.74 13.09 -23.90
N GLN A 4 26.87 12.53 -23.41
CA GLN A 4 26.88 11.60 -22.28
C GLN A 4 26.36 12.22 -20.97
N GLN A 5 26.69 13.48 -20.69
CA GLN A 5 26.19 14.17 -19.49
C GLN A 5 24.68 14.46 -19.57
N MET A 6 24.14 14.65 -20.78
CA MET A 6 22.70 14.81 -20.97
C MET A 6 21.95 13.49 -20.81
N PHE A 7 22.52 12.38 -21.28
CA PHE A 7 21.96 11.04 -21.11
C PHE A 7 21.92 10.62 -19.63
N ASP A 8 23.03 10.80 -18.90
CA ASP A 8 23.11 10.46 -17.47
C ASP A 8 22.17 11.32 -16.62
N ARG A 9 22.05 12.62 -16.94
CA ARG A 9 21.10 13.51 -16.27
C ARG A 9 19.66 13.09 -16.50
N ASN A 10 19.31 12.74 -17.74
CA ASN A 10 17.96 12.29 -18.07
C ASN A 10 17.64 10.95 -17.41
N LEU A 11 18.55 9.97 -17.44
CA LEU A 11 18.39 8.69 -16.73
C LEU A 11 18.16 8.89 -15.23
N ASN A 12 18.90 9.81 -14.60
CA ASN A 12 18.74 10.10 -13.18
C ASN A 12 17.38 10.76 -12.87
N ILE A 13 16.88 11.63 -13.75
CA ILE A 13 15.54 12.21 -13.65
C ILE A 13 14.47 11.13 -13.80
N PHE A 14 14.57 10.27 -14.83
CA PHE A 14 13.64 9.15 -15.02
C PHE A 14 13.64 8.18 -13.85
N ALA A 15 14.81 7.85 -13.30
CA ALA A 15 14.93 7.01 -12.12
C ALA A 15 14.26 7.65 -10.89
N ARG A 16 14.46 8.96 -10.66
CA ARG A 16 13.78 9.68 -9.57
C ARG A 16 12.26 9.68 -9.72
N ILE A 17 11.76 9.92 -10.93
CA ILE A 17 10.32 9.89 -11.23
C ILE A 17 9.77 8.48 -11.02
N ALA A 18 10.48 7.45 -11.48
CA ALA A 18 10.09 6.06 -11.27
C ALA A 18 10.01 5.72 -9.77
N ILE A 19 11.02 6.07 -8.98
CA ILE A 19 11.02 5.86 -7.52
C ILE A 19 9.83 6.58 -6.86
N TRP A 20 9.54 7.82 -7.27
CA TRP A 20 8.39 8.57 -6.76
C TRP A 20 7.06 7.92 -7.13
N LEU A 21 6.91 7.48 -8.38
CA LEU A 21 5.75 6.72 -8.85
C LEU A 21 5.56 5.44 -8.05
N PHE A 22 6.63 4.67 -7.83
CA PHE A 22 6.58 3.47 -7.00
C PHE A 22 6.20 3.78 -5.56
N LYS A 23 6.69 4.89 -4.96
CA LYS A 23 6.29 5.33 -3.61
C LYS A 23 4.81 5.73 -3.57
N ALA A 24 4.32 6.48 -4.57
CA ALA A 24 2.91 6.87 -4.69
C ALA A 24 1.99 5.65 -4.84
N LEU A 25 2.48 4.65 -5.56
CA LEU A 25 1.74 3.44 -5.88
C LEU A 25 1.49 2.54 -4.66
N VAL A 26 2.33 2.63 -3.62
CA VAL A 26 2.06 2.03 -2.30
C VAL A 26 0.77 2.59 -1.67
N TYR A 27 0.44 3.86 -1.93
CA TYR A 27 -0.77 4.52 -1.43
C TYR A 27 -1.98 4.38 -2.36
N CYS A 28 -1.77 3.84 -3.57
CA CYS A 28 -2.82 3.56 -4.55
C CYS A 28 -4.04 2.81 -3.97
N PRO A 29 -3.91 1.68 -3.23
CA PRO A 29 -5.09 0.97 -2.73
C PRO A 29 -5.92 1.85 -1.79
N LEU A 30 -5.26 2.69 -0.99
CA LEU A 30 -5.91 3.59 -0.04
C LEU A 30 -6.69 4.70 -0.75
N ILE A 31 -6.10 5.30 -1.79
CA ILE A 31 -6.71 6.39 -2.56
C ILE A 31 -7.87 5.87 -3.43
N PHE A 32 -7.73 4.70 -4.03
CA PHE A 32 -8.80 4.14 -4.86
C PHE A 32 -9.99 3.67 -4.02
N THR A 33 -9.73 3.01 -2.89
CA THR A 33 -10.80 2.56 -2.01
C THR A 33 -11.50 3.74 -1.35
N SER A 34 -10.78 4.79 -0.95
CA SER A 34 -11.39 6.02 -0.46
C SER A 34 -12.21 6.74 -1.53
N PHE A 35 -11.73 6.78 -2.78
CA PHE A 35 -12.49 7.32 -3.91
C PHE A 35 -13.80 6.56 -4.11
N TYR A 36 -13.76 5.23 -4.13
CA TYR A 36 -14.95 4.40 -4.27
C TYR A 36 -15.95 4.60 -3.12
N ILE A 37 -15.46 4.65 -1.88
CA ILE A 37 -16.29 4.91 -0.69
C ILE A 37 -16.96 6.28 -0.81
N VAL A 38 -16.18 7.34 -1.06
CA VAL A 38 -16.70 8.71 -1.16
C VAL A 38 -17.70 8.84 -2.30
N PHE A 39 -17.40 8.26 -3.48
CA PHE A 39 -18.30 8.26 -4.62
C PHE A 39 -19.61 7.51 -4.35
N SER A 40 -19.55 6.39 -3.61
CA SER A 40 -20.76 5.65 -3.22
C SER A 40 -21.65 6.41 -2.24
N PHE A 41 -21.06 7.26 -1.38
CA PHE A 41 -21.81 8.10 -0.43
C PHE A 41 -22.31 9.39 -1.08
N MET A 42 -21.53 9.98 -1.99
CA MET A 42 -21.84 11.22 -2.69
C MET A 42 -22.42 10.92 -4.07
N LYS A 43 -23.63 10.34 -4.10
CA LYS A 43 -24.27 9.97 -5.36
C LYS A 43 -24.62 11.18 -6.24
N GLU A 44 -24.92 12.34 -5.67
CA GLU A 44 -25.28 13.55 -6.42
C GLU A 44 -24.87 14.82 -5.65
N GLU A 45 -24.32 15.80 -6.37
CA GLU A 45 -24.10 17.20 -5.95
C GLU A 45 -23.18 17.51 -4.76
N THR A 46 -21.87 17.37 -4.95
CA THR A 46 -20.91 18.15 -4.16
C THR A 46 -19.89 18.84 -5.03
N SER A 47 -19.43 20.02 -4.57
CA SER A 47 -18.35 20.73 -5.23
C SER A 47 -17.11 19.84 -5.31
N SER A 48 -16.46 19.82 -6.48
CA SER A 48 -15.29 18.96 -6.78
C SER A 48 -14.20 19.00 -5.68
N LEU A 49 -14.08 20.16 -5.01
CA LEU A 49 -13.12 20.38 -3.92
C LEU A 49 -13.50 19.64 -2.62
N MET A 50 -14.78 19.57 -2.28
CA MET A 50 -15.27 18.87 -1.08
C MET A 50 -15.14 17.34 -1.23
N GLY A 51 -15.44 16.81 -2.42
CA GLY A 51 -15.21 15.40 -2.74
C GLY A 51 -13.73 15.01 -2.61
N LEU A 52 -12.82 15.82 -3.17
CA LEU A 52 -11.38 15.59 -3.06
C LEU A 52 -10.89 15.62 -1.61
N GLY A 53 -11.37 16.58 -0.80
CA GLY A 53 -11.05 16.66 0.62
C GLY A 53 -11.47 15.40 1.39
N LEU A 54 -12.66 14.86 1.10
CA LEU A 54 -13.14 13.62 1.71
C LEU A 54 -12.34 12.39 1.28
N VAL A 55 -11.92 12.31 0.01
CA VAL A 55 -11.05 11.23 -0.47
C VAL A 55 -9.73 11.22 0.29
N ILE A 56 -9.11 12.39 0.51
CA ILE A 56 -7.90 12.51 1.31
C ILE A 56 -8.15 12.08 2.75
N LEU A 57 -9.23 12.55 3.38
CA LEU A 57 -9.59 12.21 4.76
C LEU A 57 -9.79 10.70 4.93
N VAL A 58 -10.58 10.07 4.05
CA VAL A 58 -10.85 8.64 4.10
C VAL A 58 -9.58 7.83 3.83
N SER A 59 -8.74 8.26 2.89
CA SER A 59 -7.44 7.63 2.65
C SER A 59 -6.56 7.65 3.90
N PHE A 60 -6.57 8.76 4.63
CA PHE A 60 -5.80 8.93 5.86
C PHE A 60 -6.33 8.03 6.99
N ILE A 61 -7.65 7.89 7.11
CA ILE A 61 -8.28 6.95 8.05
C ILE A 61 -7.90 5.51 7.72
N LEU A 62 -8.01 5.11 6.45
CA LEU A 62 -7.62 3.77 6.01
C LEU A 62 -6.14 3.50 6.28
N TYR A 63 -5.28 4.50 6.09
CA TYR A 63 -3.86 4.41 6.40
C TYR A 63 -3.63 4.09 7.89
N PHE A 64 -4.33 4.79 8.79
CA PHE A 64 -4.26 4.47 10.23
C PHE A 64 -4.78 3.07 10.55
N ILE A 65 -5.86 2.63 9.90
CA ILE A 65 -6.41 1.27 10.11
C ILE A 65 -5.38 0.21 9.70
N VAL A 66 -4.68 0.39 8.57
CA VAL A 66 -3.63 -0.55 8.13
C VAL A 66 -2.50 -0.63 9.16
N TYR A 67 -2.06 0.51 9.71
CA TYR A 67 -1.01 0.51 10.75
C TYR A 67 -1.51 -0.01 12.11
N PHE A 68 -2.78 0.22 12.45
CA PHE A 68 -3.40 -0.40 13.62
C PHE A 68 -3.37 -1.93 13.50
N LEU A 69 -3.81 -2.46 12.36
CA LEU A 69 -3.76 -3.90 12.07
C LEU A 69 -2.32 -4.43 12.06
N LYS A 70 -1.34 -3.65 11.56
CA LYS A 70 0.08 -3.99 11.67
C LYS A 70 0.50 -4.17 13.13
N GLY A 71 0.09 -3.28 14.04
CA GLY A 71 0.36 -3.42 15.47
C GLY A 71 -0.23 -4.70 16.07
N VAL A 72 -1.47 -5.03 15.68
CA VAL A 72 -2.14 -6.28 16.07
C VAL A 72 -1.37 -7.51 15.59
N ILE A 73 -0.96 -7.53 14.31
CA ILE A 73 -0.18 -8.62 13.70
C ILE A 73 1.13 -8.85 14.47
N ILE A 74 1.89 -7.80 14.72
CA ILE A 74 3.18 -7.87 15.40
C ILE A 74 3.02 -8.39 16.83
N CYS A 75 2.02 -7.92 17.56
CA CYS A 75 1.73 -8.38 18.91
C CYS A 75 1.29 -9.86 18.94
N LEU A 76 0.41 -10.29 18.02
CA LEU A 76 -0.04 -11.68 17.95
C LEU A 76 1.11 -12.63 17.53
N LYS A 77 1.94 -12.20 16.57
CA LYS A 77 3.12 -12.94 16.13
C LYS A 77 4.14 -13.08 17.27
N GLY A 78 4.40 -12.02 18.01
CA GLY A 78 5.30 -12.04 19.18
C GLY A 78 4.86 -13.00 20.29
N ASN A 79 3.58 -13.37 20.33
CA ASN A 79 3.02 -14.34 21.28
C ASN A 79 2.77 -15.73 20.66
N ASN A 80 3.32 -16.03 19.48
CA ASN A 80 3.16 -17.32 18.77
C ASN A 80 1.70 -17.73 18.51
N ARG A 81 0.77 -16.77 18.37
CA ARG A 81 -0.65 -17.05 18.12
C ARG A 81 -0.95 -17.04 16.63
N ILE A 82 -1.31 -18.18 16.05
CA ILE A 82 -1.63 -18.34 14.60
C ILE A 82 -2.70 -17.34 14.10
N LEU A 83 -3.54 -16.81 15.01
CA LEU A 83 -4.50 -15.73 14.73
C LEU A 83 -3.88 -14.50 14.06
N TRP A 84 -2.57 -14.26 14.14
CA TRP A 84 -1.89 -13.16 13.41
C TRP A 84 -2.02 -13.28 11.89
N MET A 85 -2.19 -14.50 11.36
CA MET A 85 -2.28 -14.73 9.91
C MET A 85 -3.53 -14.11 9.29
N LEU A 86 -4.65 -14.04 10.02
CA LEU A 86 -5.90 -13.47 9.51
C LEU A 86 -5.77 -11.97 9.18
N PRO A 87 -5.44 -11.08 10.13
CA PRO A 87 -5.25 -9.66 9.82
C PRO A 87 -4.11 -9.43 8.82
N PHE A 88 -3.08 -10.29 8.84
CA PHE A 88 -1.99 -10.24 7.86
C PHE A 88 -2.47 -10.50 6.43
N ILE A 89 -3.21 -11.59 6.19
CA ILE A 89 -3.75 -11.92 4.87
C ILE A 89 -4.68 -10.80 4.39
N ILE A 90 -5.51 -10.23 5.27
CA ILE A 90 -6.39 -9.11 4.93
C ILE A 90 -5.58 -7.88 4.51
N CYS A 91 -4.56 -7.49 5.29
CA CYS A 91 -3.71 -6.36 4.96
C CYS A 91 -2.94 -6.57 3.64
N VAL A 92 -2.36 -7.75 3.43
CA VAL A 92 -1.63 -8.07 2.20
C VAL A 92 -2.58 -8.14 1.01
N ALA A 93 -3.76 -8.74 1.15
CA ALA A 93 -4.75 -8.76 0.07
C ALA A 93 -5.18 -7.33 -0.29
N PHE A 94 -5.50 -6.51 0.70
CA PHE A 94 -5.92 -5.13 0.48
C PHE A 94 -4.82 -4.27 -0.16
N THR A 95 -3.58 -4.36 0.34
CA THR A 95 -2.49 -3.48 -0.10
C THR A 95 -1.76 -4.00 -1.34
N CYS A 96 -1.65 -5.31 -1.53
CA CYS A 96 -0.89 -5.90 -2.64
C CYS A 96 -1.77 -6.37 -3.79
N ILE A 97 -2.97 -6.90 -3.54
CA ILE A 97 -3.82 -7.46 -4.62
C ILE A 97 -4.62 -6.35 -5.28
N LEU A 98 -5.19 -5.42 -4.50
CA LEU A 98 -6.05 -4.36 -5.04
C LEU A 98 -5.35 -3.44 -6.07
N PRO A 99 -4.12 -2.93 -5.83
CA PRO A 99 -3.47 -2.06 -6.80
C PRO A 99 -3.01 -2.81 -8.05
N VAL A 100 -2.69 -4.09 -7.90
CA VAL A 100 -2.34 -4.98 -9.01
C VAL A 100 -3.51 -5.08 -10.00
N TYR A 101 -4.73 -5.33 -9.52
CA TYR A 101 -5.92 -5.35 -10.38
C TYR A 101 -6.12 -4.01 -11.11
N ILE A 102 -5.96 -2.90 -10.40
CA ILE A 102 -6.16 -1.54 -10.95
C ILE A 102 -5.11 -1.21 -12.02
N VAL A 103 -3.85 -1.63 -11.84
CA VAL A 103 -2.74 -1.30 -12.75
C VAL A 103 -2.70 -2.24 -13.96
N LEU A 104 -3.12 -3.51 -13.81
CA LEU A 104 -3.06 -4.50 -14.89
C LEU A 104 -4.09 -4.30 -16.00
N ASP A 105 -5.28 -3.80 -15.68
CA ASP A 105 -6.33 -3.53 -16.68
C ASP A 105 -5.92 -2.46 -17.72
N PRO A 106 -5.43 -1.27 -17.34
CA PRO A 106 -4.98 -0.27 -18.32
C PRO A 106 -3.73 -0.71 -19.08
N ILE A 107 -2.79 -1.43 -18.45
CA ILE A 107 -1.61 -1.99 -19.13
C ILE A 107 -2.05 -3.04 -20.17
N GLY A 108 -3.02 -3.89 -19.82
CA GLY A 108 -3.59 -4.87 -20.75
C GLY A 108 -4.25 -4.23 -21.97
N ASN A 109 -4.83 -3.04 -21.81
CA ASN A 109 -5.43 -2.28 -22.91
C ASN A 109 -4.40 -1.52 -23.74
N LEU A 110 -3.32 -1.03 -23.15
CA LEU A 110 -2.20 -0.41 -23.88
C LEU A 110 -1.42 -1.43 -24.70
N VAL A 111 -1.21 -2.64 -24.17
CA VAL A 111 -0.53 -3.74 -24.87
C VAL A 111 -1.38 -4.30 -26.03
N LYS A 112 -2.71 -4.18 -25.96
CA LYS A 112 -3.61 -4.55 -27.07
C LYS A 112 -3.42 -3.71 -28.33
N SER A 113 -2.80 -2.54 -28.26
CA SER A 113 -2.76 -1.61 -29.39
C SER A 113 -1.64 -1.86 -30.41
N SER A 114 -0.73 -2.83 -30.26
CA SER A 114 0.42 -2.95 -31.18
C SER A 114 0.64 -4.27 -31.90
N SER A 115 -0.10 -5.35 -31.64
CA SER A 115 0.08 -6.55 -32.48
C SER A 115 -1.09 -7.52 -32.44
N HIS A 116 -1.53 -7.85 -33.66
CA HIS A 116 -2.46 -8.89 -34.00
C HIS A 116 -1.87 -10.26 -33.63
N SER A 117 -2.06 -10.72 -32.39
CA SER A 117 -1.86 -12.14 -32.04
C SER A 117 -2.87 -12.58 -30.98
N GLN A 118 -3.69 -13.56 -31.36
CA GLN A 118 -4.83 -14.09 -30.60
C GLN A 118 -4.43 -15.09 -29.50
N THR A 119 -3.21 -15.01 -28.98
CA THR A 119 -2.71 -15.94 -27.95
C THR A 119 -2.15 -15.20 -26.74
N GLU A 120 -2.96 -15.16 -25.70
CA GLU A 120 -2.57 -15.26 -24.29
C GLU A 120 -1.33 -14.47 -23.81
N HIS A 121 -1.43 -13.14 -23.79
CA HIS A 121 -0.64 -12.31 -22.86
C HIS A 121 -1.08 -12.48 -21.39
N SER A 122 -1.40 -13.72 -20.96
CA SER A 122 -1.77 -14.05 -19.59
C SER A 122 -0.50 -14.12 -18.71
N THR A 123 0.53 -14.82 -19.16
CA THR A 123 1.73 -15.08 -18.35
C THR A 123 2.51 -13.82 -17.97
N ILE A 124 2.67 -12.86 -18.88
CA ILE A 124 3.37 -11.59 -18.59
C ILE A 124 2.58 -10.76 -17.57
N LYS A 125 1.25 -10.74 -17.66
CA LYS A 125 0.39 -10.08 -16.67
C LYS A 125 0.56 -10.72 -15.29
N TRP A 126 0.58 -12.06 -15.21
CA TRP A 126 0.80 -12.79 -13.96
C TRP A 126 2.20 -12.55 -13.37
N ILE A 127 3.26 -12.55 -14.19
CA ILE A 127 4.62 -12.27 -13.71
C ILE A 127 4.71 -10.83 -13.17
N PHE A 128 4.17 -9.85 -13.91
CA PHE A 128 4.16 -8.46 -13.48
C PHE A 128 3.33 -8.26 -12.20
N SER A 129 2.16 -8.90 -12.13
CA SER A 129 1.28 -8.97 -10.95
C SER A 129 2.02 -9.46 -9.71
N ILE A 130 2.71 -10.60 -9.82
CA ILE A 130 3.42 -11.22 -8.71
C ILE A 130 4.61 -10.36 -8.30
N ALA A 131 5.44 -9.93 -9.26
CA ALA A 131 6.60 -9.09 -8.99
C ALA A 131 6.20 -7.79 -8.28
N PHE A 132 5.09 -7.20 -8.69
CA PHE A 132 4.54 -5.99 -8.10
C PHE A 132 3.97 -6.23 -6.69
N GLY A 133 3.20 -7.30 -6.49
CA GLY A 133 2.69 -7.65 -5.16
C GLY A 133 3.82 -7.92 -4.17
N VAL A 134 4.89 -8.58 -4.62
CA VAL A 134 6.12 -8.80 -3.85
C VAL A 134 6.82 -7.47 -3.55
N TYR A 135 6.92 -6.57 -4.51
CA TYR A 135 7.49 -5.23 -4.30
C TYR A 135 6.75 -4.44 -3.21
N VAL A 136 5.42 -4.36 -3.30
CA VAL A 136 4.59 -3.66 -2.30
C VAL A 136 4.72 -4.31 -0.93
N TYR A 137 4.77 -5.65 -0.88
CA TYR A 137 5.00 -6.39 0.36
C TYR A 137 6.32 -6.01 1.04
N PHE A 138 7.43 -6.01 0.29
CA PHE A 138 8.73 -5.59 0.81
C PHE A 138 8.73 -4.13 1.28
N ARG A 139 7.95 -3.26 0.64
CA ARG A 139 7.91 -1.86 1.03
C ARG A 139 7.14 -1.59 2.33
N TYR A 140 6.03 -2.29 2.56
CA TYR A 140 5.27 -2.17 3.80
C TYR A 140 5.96 -2.82 5.01
N ASP A 141 6.83 -3.80 4.73
CA ASP A 141 7.57 -4.60 5.71
C ASP A 141 6.69 -4.94 6.93
N PHE A 142 5.56 -5.60 6.62
CA PHE A 142 4.46 -5.84 7.56
C PHE A 142 4.89 -6.60 8.82
N LEU A 143 5.97 -7.37 8.72
CA LEU A 143 6.49 -8.22 9.79
C LEU A 143 7.54 -7.53 10.66
N THR A 144 7.96 -6.32 10.29
CA THR A 144 8.92 -5.52 11.05
C THR A 144 8.18 -4.56 11.99
N ASN A 145 8.65 -4.48 13.23
CA ASN A 145 8.09 -3.68 14.32
C ASN A 145 8.41 -2.18 14.19
N ILE A 146 8.25 -1.62 12.98
CA ILE A 146 8.57 -0.23 12.67
C ILE A 146 7.33 0.43 12.07
N ALA A 147 6.97 1.59 12.62
CA ALA A 147 5.90 2.45 12.13
C ALA A 147 6.39 3.89 11.90
N PRO A 148 5.90 4.58 10.86
CA PRO A 148 6.21 5.98 10.62
C PRO A 148 5.58 6.86 11.70
N SER A 149 6.20 8.02 11.96
CA SER A 149 5.82 8.94 13.04
C SER A 149 4.34 9.32 13.06
N ILE A 150 3.76 9.56 11.88
CA ILE A 150 2.36 9.95 11.71
C ILE A 150 1.40 8.83 12.11
N ALA A 151 1.71 7.57 11.77
CA ALA A 151 0.84 6.42 12.06
C ALA A 151 1.20 5.69 13.37
N PHE A 152 2.25 6.14 14.06
CA PHE A 152 2.69 5.60 15.34
C PHE A 152 1.58 5.48 16.40
N PRO A 153 0.69 6.49 16.63
CA PRO A 153 -0.36 6.35 17.64
C PRO A 153 -1.35 5.23 17.31
N ALA A 154 -1.74 5.05 16.04
CA ALA A 154 -2.62 3.94 15.66
C ALA A 154 -1.92 2.58 15.76
N TYR A 155 -0.63 2.53 15.38
CA TYR A 155 0.20 1.34 15.55
C TYR A 155 0.30 0.92 17.02
N GLN A 156 0.56 1.88 17.92
CA GLN A 156 0.62 1.64 19.35
C GLN A 156 -0.74 1.20 19.90
N ALA A 157 -1.84 1.86 19.49
CA ALA A 157 -3.19 1.46 19.88
C ALA A 157 -3.50 0.01 19.47
N GLY A 158 -3.01 -0.46 18.32
CA GLY A 158 -3.17 -1.86 17.88
C GLY A 158 -2.44 -2.85 18.79
N ILE A 159 -1.24 -2.50 19.26
CA ILE A 159 -0.49 -3.30 20.24
C ILE A 159 -1.21 -3.30 21.59
N ASP A 160 -1.62 -2.14 22.09
CA ASP A 160 -2.29 -1.99 23.39
C ASP A 160 -3.64 -2.74 23.43
N PHE A 161 -4.40 -2.68 22.33
CA PHE A 161 -5.63 -3.45 22.18
C PHE A 161 -5.36 -4.96 22.26
N THR A 162 -4.35 -5.44 21.54
CA THR A 162 -4.03 -6.87 21.50
C THR A 162 -3.46 -7.38 22.83
N THR A 163 -2.61 -6.59 23.49
CA THR A 163 -2.08 -6.93 24.82
C THR A 163 -3.19 -7.01 25.87
N THR A 164 -4.18 -6.11 25.80
CA THR A 164 -5.37 -6.14 26.67
C THR A 164 -6.17 -7.43 26.48
N ILE A 165 -6.36 -7.86 25.23
CA ILE A 165 -7.06 -9.12 24.91
C ILE A 165 -6.26 -10.35 25.39
N LEU A 166 -4.93 -10.33 25.26
CA LEU A 166 -4.10 -11.49 25.54
C LEU A 166 -3.85 -11.74 27.02
N LYS A 167 -4.13 -10.80 27.94
CA LYS A 167 -3.94 -10.84 29.42
C LYS A 167 -2.52 -11.18 29.93
N HIS A 168 -1.73 -11.93 29.17
CA HIS A 168 -0.37 -12.39 29.46
C HIS A 168 0.46 -12.36 28.16
N SER A 169 0.64 -11.16 27.62
CA SER A 169 1.44 -10.93 26.42
C SER A 169 2.88 -10.60 26.80
N TYR A 170 3.86 -11.16 26.08
CA TYR A 170 5.21 -10.60 26.05
C TYR A 170 5.09 -9.12 25.63
N ARG A 171 5.71 -8.21 26.39
CA ARG A 171 5.65 -6.76 26.12
C ARG A 171 6.41 -6.43 24.84
N VAL A 172 5.74 -6.48 23.70
CA VAL A 172 6.28 -5.96 22.45
C VAL A 172 6.26 -4.43 22.53
N LYS A 173 7.45 -3.81 22.55
CA LYS A 173 7.57 -2.34 22.54
C LYS A 173 7.52 -1.84 21.09
N ALA A 174 6.62 -0.91 20.79
CA ALA A 174 6.57 -0.26 19.48
C ALA A 174 7.89 0.48 19.18
N GLN A 175 8.45 0.32 17.98
CA GLN A 175 9.58 1.14 17.53
C GLN A 175 9.15 2.11 16.44
N LYS A 176 9.68 3.33 16.54
CA LYS A 176 9.43 4.41 15.58
C LYS A 176 10.45 4.30 14.44
N SER A 177 10.01 4.50 13.20
CA SER A 177 10.93 4.64 12.06
C SER A 177 11.76 5.90 12.21
N ASN A 178 13.08 5.80 12.01
CA ASN A 178 13.96 6.96 11.89
C ASN A 178 13.81 7.68 10.53
N GLU A 179 13.10 7.08 9.57
CA GLU A 179 12.76 7.74 8.31
C GLU A 179 11.54 8.66 8.54
N SER A 180 11.80 9.97 8.62
CA SER A 180 10.79 10.99 8.33
C SER A 180 10.40 10.84 6.85
N ILE A 181 9.13 10.52 6.60
CA ILE A 181 8.56 10.38 5.23
C ILE A 181 8.90 11.58 4.35
#